data_AF-A0A8X7R6D4-F1
#
_entry.id   AF-A0A8X7R6D4-F1
#
_cell.length_a   1.000
_cell.length_b   1.000
_cell.length_c   1.000
_cell.angle_alpha   90.00
_cell.angle_beta   90.00
_cell.angle_gamma   90.00
#
_symmetry.space_group_name_H-M   'P 1'
#
loop_
_entity.id
_entity.type
_entity.pdbx_description
1 polymer ?
#
loop_
_entity_poly.entity_id
_entity_poly.type
_entity_poly.pdbx_seq_one_letter_code
_entity_poly.pdbx_strand_id
1 'polypeptide(L)'
;MADASNGSEYFDLDVETGRKSFARPLNAETVEQDEEDLRWAAIGRLLSQRQGNHLATLRRSQTSGYADGNVVQTIDVRKLDRLDREMVVRQALATSDQDNYKLLSAIKKRLNRFTH
;
A
#
# COMPACT_ATOMS: atom_id res chain seq x y z
N MET A 1 33.31 30.56 -34.69
CA MET A 1 32.60 29.41 -35.27
C MET A 1 33.62 28.30 -35.40
N ALA A 2 33.42 27.22 -34.64
CA ALA A 2 34.16 25.95 -34.54
C ALA A 2 34.42 25.64 -33.05
N ASP A 3 34.19 24.46 -32.50
CA ASP A 3 33.40 23.29 -32.90
C ASP A 3 33.27 22.45 -31.62
N ALA A 4 32.14 21.78 -31.41
CA ALA A 4 31.85 21.00 -30.22
C ALA A 4 32.61 19.67 -30.27
N SER A 5 33.72 19.54 -29.52
CA SER A 5 34.37 18.25 -29.34
C SER A 5 33.63 17.45 -28.28
N ASN A 6 32.75 16.57 -28.74
CA ASN A 6 32.01 15.59 -27.96
C ASN A 6 32.98 14.55 -27.37
N GLY A 7 33.43 14.77 -26.14
CA GLY A 7 34.24 13.82 -25.38
C GLY A 7 33.40 12.64 -24.91
N SER A 8 33.25 11.61 -25.74
CA SER A 8 32.73 10.32 -25.30
C SER A 8 33.81 9.58 -24.52
N GLU A 9 33.69 9.51 -23.21
CA GLU A 9 34.46 8.57 -22.40
C GLU A 9 34.00 7.13 -22.72
N TYR A 10 34.85 6.37 -23.39
CA TYR A 10 34.67 4.92 -23.57
C TYR A 10 35.38 4.21 -22.43
N PHE A 11 34.63 3.49 -21.60
CA PHE A 11 35.19 2.52 -20.67
C PHE A 11 35.36 1.20 -21.41
N ASP A 12 36.61 0.83 -21.70
CA ASP A 12 36.95 -0.53 -22.14
C ASP A 12 36.78 -1.48 -20.95
N LEU A 13 35.68 -2.24 -20.98
CA LEU A 13 35.53 -3.39 -20.11
C LEU A 13 36.20 -4.57 -20.80
N ASP A 14 37.43 -4.85 -20.39
CA ASP A 14 38.17 -6.06 -20.76
C ASP A 14 37.43 -7.29 -20.21
N VAL A 15 36.57 -7.88 -21.04
CA VAL A 15 35.85 -9.13 -20.76
C VAL A 15 36.65 -10.27 -21.38
N GLU A 16 37.90 -10.44 -20.95
CA GLU A 16 38.61 -11.67 -21.26
C GLU A 16 39.40 -12.20 -20.06
N THR A 17 39.09 -13.45 -19.73
CA THR A 17 39.83 -14.33 -18.81
C THR A 17 39.43 -14.26 -17.34
N GLY A 18 38.48 -15.13 -16.98
CA GLY A 18 38.52 -15.80 -15.69
C GLY A 18 37.17 -15.97 -15.06
N ARG A 19 36.74 -17.23 -14.93
CA ARG A 19 35.69 -17.70 -14.02
C ARG A 19 35.85 -17.04 -12.64
N LYS A 20 35.20 -15.91 -12.42
CA LYS A 20 34.98 -15.30 -11.12
C LYS A 20 33.49 -15.22 -11.01
N SER A 21 32.96 -16.14 -10.22
CA SER A 21 31.61 -16.14 -9.70
C SER A 21 31.07 -14.72 -9.61
N PHE A 22 29.92 -14.45 -10.23
CA PHE A 22 29.12 -13.26 -9.93
C PHE A 22 28.68 -13.36 -8.46
N ALA A 23 29.62 -13.13 -7.55
CA ALA A 23 29.34 -13.02 -6.14
C ALA A 23 28.44 -11.79 -5.99
N ARG A 24 27.31 -11.97 -5.32
CA ARG A 24 26.40 -10.90 -4.92
C ARG A 24 27.26 -9.72 -4.45
N PRO A 25 27.08 -8.50 -4.98
CA PRO A 25 27.89 -7.35 -4.62
C PRO A 25 27.99 -7.23 -3.09
N LEU A 26 29.16 -6.92 -2.54
CA LEU A 26 29.34 -6.85 -1.07
C LEU A 26 28.42 -5.81 -0.40
N ASN A 27 27.94 -4.84 -1.17
CA ASN A 27 26.95 -3.84 -0.78
C ASN A 27 25.49 -4.26 -1.06
N ALA A 28 25.23 -5.46 -1.56
CA ALA A 28 23.87 -5.88 -1.90
C ALA A 28 22.97 -5.95 -0.66
N GLU A 29 23.52 -6.32 0.49
CA GLU A 29 22.79 -6.34 1.76
C GLU A 29 22.47 -4.91 2.25
N THR A 30 23.43 -3.98 2.11
CA THR A 30 23.22 -2.58 2.50
C THR A 30 22.25 -1.86 1.57
N VAL A 31 22.31 -2.15 0.27
CA VAL A 31 21.37 -1.60 -0.72
C VAL A 31 19.95 -2.12 -0.48
N GLU A 32 19.80 -3.40 -0.15
CA GLU A 32 18.50 -3.99 0.16
C GLU A 32 17.89 -3.36 1.43
N GLN A 33 18.69 -3.16 2.48
CA GLN A 33 18.24 -2.45 3.69
C GLN A 33 17.84 -1.00 3.41
N ASP A 34 18.64 -0.26 2.62
CA ASP A 34 18.32 1.12 2.24
C ASP A 34 17.01 1.20 1.42
N GLU A 35 16.76 0.24 0.53
CA GLU A 35 15.50 0.13 -0.21
C GLU A 35 14.31 -0.16 0.70
N GLU A 36 14.47 -1.05 1.68
CA GLU A 36 13.44 -1.34 2.67
C GLU A 36 13.13 -0.10 3.53
N ASP A 37 14.15 0.63 3.97
CA ASP A 37 14.00 1.85 4.76
C ASP A 37 13.28 2.94 3.95
N LEU A 38 13.57 3.06 2.65
CA LEU A 38 12.85 3.98 1.75
C LEU A 38 11.38 3.58 1.59
N ARG A 39 11.07 2.29 1.48
CA ARG A 39 9.68 1.79 1.41
C ARG A 39 8.94 2.09 2.72
N TRP A 40 9.57 1.85 3.87
CA TRP A 40 8.99 2.16 5.18
C TRP A 40 8.81 3.67 5.39
N ALA A 41 9.76 4.49 4.95
CA ALA A 41 9.64 5.95 4.98
C ALA A 41 8.49 6.46 4.10
N ALA A 42 8.27 5.86 2.91
CA ALA A 42 7.13 6.19 2.05
C ALA A 42 5.79 5.82 2.70
N ILE A 43 5.70 4.64 3.33
CA ILE A 43 4.51 4.20 4.08
C ILE A 43 4.21 5.14 5.26
N GLY A 44 5.24 5.52 6.03
CA GLY A 44 5.09 6.46 7.15
C GLY A 44 4.60 7.85 6.69
N ARG A 45 5.05 8.32 5.53
CA ARG A 45 4.62 9.61 4.94
C ARG A 45 3.16 9.58 4.47
N LEU A 46 2.67 8.46 3.94
CA LEU A 46 1.28 8.31 3.45
C LEU A 46 0.23 8.51 4.56
N LEU A 47 0.52 8.06 5.77
CA LEU A 47 -0.38 8.24 6.92
C LEU A 47 -0.35 9.68 7.47
N SER A 48 0.78 10.40 7.34
CA SER A 48 0.91 11.78 7.80
C SER A 48 0.20 12.82 6.92
N GLN A 49 -0.06 12.52 5.64
CA GLN A 49 -0.78 13.43 4.73
C GLN A 49 -2.32 13.25 4.82
N ARG A 50 -2.79 12.15 5.40
CA ARG A 50 -4.22 11.88 5.64
C ARG A 50 -4.69 12.46 6.98
N GLN A 51 -4.21 13.66 7.34
CA GLN A 51 -4.65 14.34 8.56
C GLN A 51 -6.03 14.99 8.38
N GLY A 52 -7.02 14.12 8.42
CA GLY A 52 -8.14 14.32 9.31
C GLY A 52 -8.42 12.99 10.00
N ASN A 53 -7.79 12.71 11.15
CA ASN A 53 -8.17 11.57 12.02
C ASN A 53 -9.66 11.60 12.42
N HIS A 54 -10.33 12.70 12.09
CA HIS A 54 -11.72 12.94 12.32
C HIS A 54 -12.59 12.67 11.08
N LEU A 55 -12.05 12.33 9.91
CA LEU A 55 -12.87 12.06 8.72
C LEU A 55 -13.11 10.57 8.56
N ALA A 56 -14.38 10.15 8.67
CA ALA A 56 -14.83 8.78 8.41
C ALA A 56 -15.67 8.73 7.12
N THR A 57 -15.61 7.60 6.42
CA THR A 57 -16.46 7.34 5.24
C THR A 57 -17.67 6.50 5.64
N LEU A 58 -18.85 7.09 5.55
CA LEU A 58 -20.13 6.46 5.86
C LEU A 58 -20.84 6.07 4.58
N ARG A 59 -21.34 4.83 4.51
CA ARG A 59 -22.11 4.34 3.37
C ARG A 59 -23.60 4.40 3.70
N ARG A 60 -24.36 5.25 3.01
CA ARG A 60 -25.82 5.33 3.20
C ARG A 60 -26.55 4.80 1.98
N SER A 61 -27.49 3.90 2.23
CA SER A 61 -28.47 3.47 1.23
C SER A 61 -29.57 4.53 1.14
N GLN A 62 -29.67 5.22 0.00
CA GLN A 62 -30.79 6.12 -0.26
C GLN A 62 -31.98 5.28 -0.76
N THR A 63 -33.13 5.38 -0.10
CA THR A 63 -34.36 4.66 -0.47
C THR A 63 -35.30 5.50 -1.35
N SER A 64 -34.96 6.76 -1.64
CA SER A 64 -35.78 7.65 -2.44
C SER A 64 -35.37 7.64 -3.92
N GLY A 65 -36.18 6.94 -4.73
CA GLY A 65 -36.42 7.20 -6.16
C GLY A 65 -35.20 7.38 -7.07
N TYR A 66 -34.91 6.35 -7.86
CA TYR A 66 -34.13 6.38 -9.12
C TYR A 66 -32.60 6.28 -9.06
N ALA A 67 -31.98 6.13 -7.89
CA ALA A 67 -30.56 5.76 -7.83
C ALA A 67 -30.35 4.63 -6.82
N ASP A 68 -30.25 3.39 -7.32
CA ASP A 68 -29.76 2.23 -6.58
C ASP A 68 -28.25 2.38 -6.35
N GLY A 69 -27.91 3.34 -5.50
CA GLY A 69 -26.55 3.80 -5.30
C GLY A 69 -26.27 3.94 -3.82
N ASN A 70 -25.41 3.08 -3.30
CA ASN A 70 -24.94 3.21 -1.93
C ASN A 70 -23.97 4.41 -1.88
N VAL A 71 -24.45 5.56 -1.37
CA VAL A 71 -23.71 6.82 -1.40
C VAL A 71 -22.66 6.82 -0.30
N VAL A 72 -21.39 6.93 -0.71
CA VAL A 72 -20.26 7.09 0.22
C VAL A 72 -20.12 8.57 0.53
N GLN A 73 -20.36 8.96 1.79
CA GLN A 73 -20.14 10.32 2.27
C GLN A 73 -18.95 10.35 3.23
N THR A 74 -18.07 11.34 3.07
CA THR A 74 -17.04 11.65 4.07
C THR A 74 -17.62 12.58 5.13
N ILE A 75 -17.54 12.19 6.39
CA ILE A 75 -18.13 12.90 7.53
C ILE A 75 -17.10 13.14 8.64
N ASP A 76 -17.21 14.29 9.31
CA ASP A 76 -16.41 14.64 10.48
C ASP A 76 -16.96 13.97 11.75
N VAL A 77 -16.24 13.01 12.29
CA VAL A 77 -16.61 12.20 13.46
C VAL A 77 -16.76 13.02 14.74
N ARG A 78 -16.16 14.21 14.82
CA ARG A 78 -16.31 15.08 16.00
C ARG A 78 -17.67 15.78 16.02
N LYS A 79 -18.31 15.92 14.86
CA LYS A 79 -19.57 16.64 14.66
C LYS A 79 -20.74 15.72 14.28
N LEU A 80 -20.64 14.43 14.58
CA LEU A 80 -21.70 13.45 14.34
C LEU A 80 -22.87 13.62 15.31
N ASP A 81 -24.09 13.58 14.78
CA ASP A 81 -25.30 13.34 15.55
C ASP A 81 -25.33 11.91 16.11
N ARG A 82 -26.14 11.65 17.15
CA ARG A 82 -26.22 10.35 17.84
C ARG A 82 -26.53 9.21 16.88
N LEU A 83 -27.45 9.41 15.93
CA LEU A 83 -27.83 8.40 14.95
C LEU A 83 -26.68 8.06 13.99
N ASP A 84 -25.96 9.07 13.50
CA ASP A 84 -24.82 8.84 12.61
C ASP A 84 -23.67 8.15 13.35
N ARG A 85 -23.45 8.44 14.66
CA ARG A 85 -22.44 7.72 15.47
C ARG A 85 -22.75 6.23 15.54
N GLU A 86 -24.01 5.88 15.83
CA GLU A 86 -24.42 4.48 15.90
C GLU A 86 -24.20 3.76 14.57
N MET A 87 -24.52 4.42 13.46
CA MET A 87 -24.31 3.86 12.13
C MET A 87 -22.83 3.66 11.79
N VAL A 88 -21.96 4.61 12.13
CA VAL A 88 -20.49 4.47 11.99
C VAL A 88 -19.99 3.27 12.79
N VAL A 89 -20.45 3.11 14.04
CA VAL A 89 -20.08 1.97 14.90
C VAL A 89 -20.54 0.65 14.28
N ARG A 90 -21.80 0.57 13.83
CA ARG A 90 -22.34 -0.63 13.18
C ARG A 90 -21.55 -0.99 11.92
N GLN A 91 -21.19 -0.01 11.10
CA GLN A 91 -20.39 -0.22 9.89
C GLN A 91 -18.97 -0.70 10.23
N ALA A 92 -18.34 -0.14 11.26
CA ALA A 92 -17.03 -0.57 11.74
C ALA A 92 -17.05 -2.04 12.22
N LEU A 93 -18.07 -2.42 12.99
CA LEU A 93 -18.26 -3.81 13.45
C LEU A 93 -18.47 -4.77 12.28
N ALA A 94 -19.36 -4.42 11.34
CA ALA A 94 -19.63 -5.26 10.17
C ALA A 94 -18.39 -5.48 9.28
N THR A 95 -17.55 -4.44 9.14
CA THR A 95 -16.30 -4.54 8.36
C THR A 95 -15.29 -5.45 9.07
N SER A 96 -15.20 -5.37 10.40
CA SER A 96 -14.35 -6.27 11.20
C SER A 96 -14.75 -7.73 11.03
N ASP A 97 -16.05 -8.05 11.07
CA ASP A 97 -16.52 -9.42 10.89
C ASP A 97 -16.23 -9.96 9.48
N GLN A 98 -16.44 -9.12 8.47
CA GLN A 98 -16.16 -9.47 7.08
C GLN A 98 -14.67 -9.75 6.86
N ASP A 99 -13.79 -8.93 7.43
CA ASP A 99 -12.35 -9.10 7.29
C ASP A 99 -11.81 -10.27 8.11
N ASN A 100 -12.36 -10.50 9.31
CA ASN A 100 -12.09 -11.71 10.10
C ASN A 100 -12.44 -12.98 9.31
N TYR A 101 -13.60 -13.01 8.65
CA TYR A 101 -13.98 -14.14 7.81
C TYR A 101 -13.02 -14.34 6.62
N LYS A 102 -12.61 -13.26 5.93
CA LYS A 102 -11.64 -13.34 4.84
C LYS A 102 -10.29 -13.87 5.32
N LEU A 103 -9.82 -13.42 6.49
CA LEU A 103 -8.57 -13.89 7.08
C LEU A 103 -8.63 -15.39 7.39
N LEU A 104 -9.65 -15.83 8.14
CA LEU A 104 -9.82 -17.23 8.52
C LEU A 104 -9.99 -18.14 7.30
N SER A 105 -10.75 -17.70 6.30
CA SER A 105 -10.93 -18.47 5.06
C SER A 105 -9.64 -18.56 4.24
N ALA A 106 -8.83 -17.50 4.20
CA ALA A 106 -7.51 -17.53 3.55
C ALA A 106 -6.52 -18.45 4.28
N ILE A 107 -6.51 -18.44 5.62
CA ILE A 107 -5.72 -19.36 6.44
C ILE A 107 -6.16 -20.80 6.19
N LYS A 108 -7.46 -21.08 6.23
CA LYS A 108 -8.01 -22.41 5.93
C LYS A 108 -7.61 -22.89 4.52
N LYS A 109 -7.72 -22.03 3.50
CA LYS A 109 -7.29 -22.35 2.14
C LYS A 109 -5.80 -22.65 2.06
N ARG A 110 -4.96 -21.93 2.82
CA ARG A 110 -3.51 -22.21 2.90
C ARG A 110 -3.26 -23.56 3.55
N LEU A 111 -3.87 -23.83 4.72
CA LEU A 111 -3.72 -25.09 5.43
C LEU A 111 -4.13 -26.28 4.56
N ASN A 112 -5.30 -26.20 3.92
CA ASN A 112 -5.79 -27.25 3.02
C ASN A 112 -4.88 -27.51 1.81
N ARG A 113 -4.08 -26.52 1.36
CA ARG A 113 -3.09 -26.74 0.30
C ARG A 113 -1.88 -27.54 0.75
N PHE A 114 -1.57 -27.54 2.05
CA PHE A 114 -0.42 -28.24 2.63
C PHE A 114 -0.80 -29.61 3.22
N THR A 115 -2.09 -29.93 3.35
CA THR A 115 -2.60 -31.23 3.83
C THR A 115 -3.03 -32.19 2.72
N HIS A 116 -2.49 -32.03 1.51
CA HIS A 116 -2.56 -33.00 0.41
C HIS A 116 -1.17 -33.55 0.12
#